data_AF-A0A9C8GKG9-F1
#
_entry.id   AF-A0A9C8GKG9-F1
#
_cell.length_a   1.000
_cell.length_b   1.000
_cell.length_c   1.000
_cell.angle_alpha   90.00
_cell.angle_beta   90.00
_cell.angle_gamma   90.00
#
_symmetry.space_group_name_H-M   'P 1'
#
loop_
_entity.id
_entity.type
_entity.pdbx_description
1 polymer ?
#
loop_
_entity_poly.entity_id
_entity_poly.type
_entity_poly.pdbx_seq_one_letter_code
_entity_poly.pdbx_strand_id
1 'polypeptide(L)' 'MAWETERGRALNIAHRGASSVAPANTLAAFEKAAALGADGIEFDVHLSA' A
#
# COMPACT_ATOMS: atom_id res chain seq x y z
N MET A 1 9.06 -11.98 -13.24
CA MET A 1 8.14 -11.08 -12.52
C MET A 1 8.41 -9.67 -13.00
N ALA A 2 8.01 -9.35 -14.24
CA ALA A 2 8.14 -8.02 -14.80
C ALA A 2 6.85 -7.28 -14.47
N TRP A 3 6.94 -6.24 -13.66
CA TRP A 3 5.86 -5.26 -13.48
C TRP A 3 5.85 -4.41 -14.74
N GLU A 4 5.13 -4.89 -15.74
CA GLU A 4 4.90 -4.14 -16.97
C GLU A 4 3.86 -3.07 -16.62
N THR A 5 4.33 -1.89 -16.23
CA THR A 5 3.45 -0.74 -16.09
C THR A 5 3.05 -0.33 -17.49
N GLU A 6 1.76 -0.50 -17.82
CA GLU A 6 1.20 0.16 -19.00
C GLU A 6 1.49 1.66 -18.85
N ARG A 7 2.40 2.18 -19.67
CA ARG A 7 2.80 3.59 -19.64
C ARG A 7 1.55 4.44 -19.87
N GLY A 8 1.09 5.14 -18.84
CA GLY A 8 -0.02 6.08 -18.93
C GLY A 8 -1.15 5.89 -17.91
N ARG A 9 -1.21 4.79 -17.15
CA ARG A 9 -2.20 4.67 -16.05
C ARG A 9 -1.64 5.19 -14.72
N ALA A 10 -2.49 5.84 -13.93
CA ALA A 10 -2.16 6.20 -12.55
C ALA A 10 -2.06 4.93 -11.69
N LEU A 11 -1.09 4.91 -10.77
CA LEU A 11 -0.98 3.85 -9.76
C LEU A 11 -1.81 4.25 -8.54
N ASN A 12 -2.61 3.32 -8.04
CA ASN A 12 -3.32 3.43 -6.78
C ASN A 12 -2.42 2.94 -5.63
N ILE A 13 -1.81 3.88 -4.92
CA ILE A 13 -0.94 3.58 -3.78
C ILE A 13 -1.69 3.84 -2.48
N ALA A 14 -1.86 2.80 -1.66
CA ALA A 14 -2.61 2.88 -0.41
C ALA A 14 -1.79 3.57 0.69
N HIS A 15 -2.16 4.80 1.04
CA HIS A 15 -1.50 5.63 2.05
C HIS A 15 -1.62 5.01 3.45
N ARG A 16 -0.48 4.59 4.01
CA ARG A 16 -0.33 3.85 5.26
C ARG A 16 -1.08 2.52 5.29
N GLY A 17 -1.18 1.86 4.14
CA GLY A 17 -2.06 0.71 3.90
C GLY A 17 -3.52 1.12 3.66
N ALA A 18 -4.47 0.19 3.78
CA ALA A 18 -5.91 0.48 3.68
C ALA A 18 -6.43 1.17 4.96
N SER A 19 -5.88 2.35 5.26
CA SER A 19 -6.05 3.09 6.52
C SER A 19 -7.49 3.54 6.81
N SER A 20 -8.37 3.54 5.81
CA SER A 20 -9.80 3.80 5.98
C SER A 20 -10.58 2.62 6.58
N VAL A 21 -10.04 1.40 6.53
CA VAL A 21 -10.75 0.17 6.93
C VAL A 21 -9.93 -0.73 7.88
N ALA A 22 -8.66 -0.42 8.11
CA ALA A 22 -7.78 -1.11 9.06
C ALA A 22 -6.80 -0.10 9.70
N PRO A 23 -6.23 -0.39 10.89
CA PRO A 23 -5.28 0.51 11.55
C PRO A 23 -4.07 0.82 10.67
N ALA A 24 -3.81 2.11 10.42
CA ALA A 24 -2.71 2.58 9.57
C ALA A 24 -1.33 2.07 10.04
N ASN A 25 -0.40 1.89 9.09
CA ASN A 25 0.97 1.38 9.34
C ASN A 25 1.01 0.02 10.06
N THR A 26 0.06 -0.86 9.76
CA THR A 26 0.05 -2.24 10.27
C THR A 26 0.04 -3.24 9.12
N LEU A 27 0.52 -4.45 9.39
CA LEU A 27 0.44 -5.57 8.44
C LEU A 27 -1.01 -5.83 8.01
N ALA A 28 -1.98 -5.70 8.92
CA ALA A 28 -3.40 -5.85 8.60
C ALA A 28 -3.89 -4.83 7.56
N ALA A 29 -3.44 -3.56 7.63
CA ALA A 29 -3.77 -2.56 6.62
C ALA A 29 -3.07 -2.83 5.29
N PHE A 30 -1.86 -3.39 5.30
CA PHE A 30 -1.13 -3.74 4.08
C PHE A 30 -1.76 -4.94 3.36
N GLU A 31 -2.09 -6.00 4.10
CA GLU A 31 -2.82 -7.16 3.58
C GLU A 31 -4.17 -6.75 3.00
N LYS A 32 -4.88 -5.85 3.70
CA LYS A 32 -6.16 -5.33 3.21
C LYS A 32 -6.01 -4.48 1.95
N ALA A 33 -4.96 -3.67 1.83
CA ALA A 33 -4.68 -2.90 0.61
C ALA A 33 -4.44 -3.82 -0.59
N ALA A 34 -3.66 -4.88 -0.41
CA ALA A 34 -3.44 -5.90 -1.44
C ALA A 34 -4.74 -6.60 -1.83
N ALA A 35 -5.56 -7.00 -0.85
CA ALA A 35 -6.86 -7.63 -1.09
C ALA A 35 -7.87 -6.71 -1.81
N LEU A 36 -7.75 -5.39 -1.62
CA LEU A 36 -8.58 -4.38 -2.30
C LEU A 36 -8.03 -3.96 -3.67
N GLY A 37 -6.92 -4.54 -4.12
CA GLY A 37 -6.36 -4.28 -5.45
C GLY A 37 -5.57 -2.97 -5.56
N ALA A 38 -4.96 -2.50 -4.47
CA ALA A 38 -3.98 -1.43 -4.56
C ALA A 38 -2.75 -1.90 -5.35
N ASP A 39 -2.17 -1.01 -6.15
CA ASP A 39 -0.94 -1.28 -6.91
C ASP A 39 0.29 -1.35 -6.01
N GLY A 40 0.20 -0.72 -4.83
CA GLY A 40 1.22 -0.72 -3.81
C GLY A 40 0.73 -0.07 -2.52
N ILE A 41 1.62 -0.01 -1.54
CA ILE A 41 1.40 0.66 -0.27
C ILE A 41 2.45 1.75 -0.05
N GLU A 42 2.07 2.77 0.68
CA GLU A 42 2.99 3.70 1.33
C GLU A 42 2.94 3.42 2.84
N PHE A 43 4.05 3.65 3.56
CA PHE A 43 4.13 3.53 5.01
C PHE A 43 5.27 4.37 5.59
N ASP A 44 5.11 4.80 6.84
CA ASP A 44 6.13 5.58 7.55
C ASP A 44 7.13 4.66 8.26
N VAL A 45 8.41 5.06 8.28
CA VAL A 45 9.48 4.38 9.02
C VAL A 45 10.15 5.33 10.00
N HIS A 46 10.52 4.83 11.18
CA HIS A 46 11.26 5.56 12.19
C HIS A 46 12.36 4.66 12.80
N LEU A 47 13.40 5.28 13.35
CA LEU A 47 14.42 4.57 14.11
C LEU A 47 13.88 4.23 15.51
N SER A 48 14.21 3.05 16.03
CA SER A 48 13.96 2.74 17.44
C SER A 48 14.95 3.47 18.35
N ALA A 49 14.62 3.55 19.64
CA ALA A 49 15.59 3.95 20.68
C ALA A 49 16.78 2.99 20.76
#